data_AF-A0AA38X407-F1
#
_entry.id   AF-A0AA38X407-F1
#
_cell.length_a   1.000
_cell.length_b   1.000
_cell.length_c   1.000
_cell.angle_alpha   90.00
_cell.angle_beta   90.00
_cell.angle_gamma   90.00
#
_symmetry.space_group_name_H-M   'P 1'
#
loop_
_entity.id
_entity.type
_entity.pdbx_description
1 polymer ?
#
loop_
_entity_poly.entity_id
_entity_poly.type
_entity_poly.pdbx_seq_one_letter_code
_entity_poly.pdbx_strand_id
1 'polypeptide(L)'
;MTRRFWMAGLAVTLVTTTILFSQFKSEFPDFDGPVFRYGDRIMSEYRTGPVVKDLPGIGNLTDAMNSTLGFGKVFVVSMPDRTDKRDAFSLQARVSNITFEFRDGVAGEDVSKKALPLWFNQDPGATGCWRAHLNVLQEMIRDNIQTALVFEDDADWDVAIKYQALQAARATRFITHQQKEGGTLSPYGDDWDMMWLGHCAAEPDPINDRRFVVENDPTVTPPWKRFEVYGTDISPFQEPSVDFADYRTRVWFRMKFGFCTAAYGISLRGAEKVVFTESMVPFNTQVDSGMGIMCKDHILNFTCISPYPTVVGVSKPAGAANRGSDIRDLEDETINEEGWSDRVVFSTRQNIPRILTGKDGFSSVFEDDERGPTRLEDIATGVGHEEWIWNGERYLSEGEYQAARDQTANKAEAPKT
;
A
#
# COMPACT_ATOMS: atom_id res chain seq x y z
N MET A 1 80.28 14.59 -9.88
CA MET A 1 79.38 15.44 -10.69
C MET A 1 78.00 14.77 -10.73
N THR A 2 77.32 14.62 -9.59
CA THR A 2 76.16 13.71 -9.45
C THR A 2 75.33 14.07 -8.20
N ARG A 3 74.92 15.35 -8.08
CA ARG A 3 73.92 15.79 -7.09
C ARG A 3 72.85 16.73 -7.65
N ARG A 4 72.86 16.99 -8.97
CA ARG A 4 71.88 17.87 -9.63
C ARG A 4 70.70 17.16 -10.31
N PHE A 5 70.76 15.84 -10.47
CA PHE A 5 69.71 15.09 -11.18
C PHE A 5 68.55 14.57 -10.30
N TRP A 6 68.73 14.51 -8.97
CA TRP A 6 67.66 14.03 -8.07
C TRP A 6 66.66 15.11 -7.65
N MET A 7 67.05 16.39 -7.65
CA MET A 7 66.11 17.49 -7.34
C MET A 7 65.24 17.88 -8.54
N ALA A 8 65.68 17.63 -9.78
CA ALA A 8 64.89 17.90 -10.98
C ALA A 8 63.74 16.87 -11.15
N GLY A 9 63.97 15.60 -10.80
CA GLY A 9 62.94 14.57 -10.83
C GLY A 9 61.80 14.86 -9.85
N LEU A 10 62.13 15.15 -8.59
CA LEU A 10 61.13 15.47 -7.56
C LEU A 10 60.35 16.76 -7.82
N ALA A 11 61.00 17.80 -8.35
CA ALA A 11 60.31 19.05 -8.71
C ALA A 11 59.36 18.89 -9.90
N VAL A 12 59.72 18.08 -10.90
CA VAL A 12 58.86 17.81 -12.06
C VAL A 12 57.67 16.94 -11.66
N THR A 13 57.85 15.93 -10.80
CA THR A 13 56.73 15.10 -10.33
C THR A 13 55.77 15.87 -9.42
N LEU A 14 56.27 16.78 -8.57
CA LEU A 14 55.43 17.66 -7.75
C LEU A 14 54.65 18.64 -8.63
N VAL A 15 55.29 19.30 -9.60
CA VAL A 15 54.62 20.28 -10.48
C VAL A 15 53.58 19.61 -11.40
N THR A 16 53.82 18.39 -11.88
CA THR A 16 52.80 17.66 -12.65
C THR A 16 51.62 17.20 -11.79
N THR A 17 51.84 16.85 -10.51
CA THR A 17 50.74 16.53 -9.59
C THR A 17 49.96 17.78 -9.19
N THR A 18 50.61 18.93 -8.97
CA THR A 18 49.87 20.18 -8.69
C THR A 18 49.09 20.69 -9.91
N ILE A 19 49.59 20.52 -11.13
CA ILE A 19 48.89 20.97 -12.35
C ILE A 19 47.68 20.06 -12.67
N LEU A 20 47.79 18.73 -12.44
CA LEU A 20 46.65 17.80 -12.57
C LEU A 20 45.59 18.01 -11.48
N PHE A 21 45.98 18.38 -10.26
CA PHE A 21 45.01 18.75 -9.21
C PHE A 21 44.44 20.17 -9.36
N SER A 22 45.12 21.09 -10.05
CA SER A 22 44.61 22.46 -10.26
C SER A 22 43.65 22.60 -11.45
N GLN A 23 43.57 21.59 -12.33
CA GLN A 23 42.66 21.57 -13.49
C GLN A 23 41.41 20.69 -13.28
N PHE A 24 41.32 19.97 -12.17
CA PHE A 24 40.07 19.37 -11.68
C PHE A 24 39.55 20.17 -10.48
N LYS A 25 39.25 21.46 -10.70
CA LYS A 25 38.13 22.05 -9.96
C LYS A 25 36.89 21.43 -10.57
N SER A 26 36.36 20.40 -9.92
CA SER A 26 34.97 20.06 -10.12
C SER A 26 34.16 21.32 -9.78
N GLU A 27 33.55 21.94 -10.79
CA GLU A 27 32.40 22.81 -10.59
C GLU A 27 31.23 21.90 -10.15
N PHE A 28 31.35 21.31 -8.96
CA PHE A 28 30.16 21.04 -8.17
C PHE A 28 29.83 22.40 -7.54
N PRO A 29 28.72 23.05 -7.93
CA PRO A 29 28.24 24.17 -7.13
C PRO A 29 28.12 23.69 -5.68
N ASP A 30 28.61 24.50 -4.74
CA ASP A 30 28.40 24.27 -3.30
C ASP A 30 26.93 23.90 -3.09
N PHE A 31 26.68 22.64 -2.70
CA PHE A 31 25.37 22.18 -2.23
C PHE A 31 25.11 22.63 -0.78
N ASP A 32 25.60 23.83 -0.42
CA ASP A 32 25.23 24.57 0.79
C ASP A 32 24.05 25.53 0.50
N GLY A 33 23.25 25.24 -0.53
CA GLY A 33 21.87 25.69 -0.57
C GLY A 33 21.08 24.98 0.54
N PRO A 34 20.06 25.61 1.16
CA PRO A 34 19.21 24.91 2.10
C PRO A 34 18.68 23.69 1.36
N VAL A 35 19.01 22.49 1.83
CA VAL A 35 18.45 21.22 1.32
C VAL A 35 16.97 21.48 1.13
N PHE A 36 16.54 21.61 -0.12
CA PHE A 36 15.17 21.95 -0.45
C PHE A 36 14.35 20.75 0.00
N ARG A 37 13.80 20.84 1.20
CA ARG A 37 13.00 19.79 1.80
C ARG A 37 11.66 19.81 1.07
N TYR A 38 11.60 19.18 -0.10
CA TYR A 38 10.34 18.99 -0.83
C TYR A 38 9.32 18.23 0.04
N GLY A 39 9.80 17.33 0.90
CA GLY A 39 8.99 16.74 1.97
C GLY A 39 8.41 17.76 2.95
N ASP A 40 9.12 18.86 3.25
CA ASP A 40 8.59 19.94 4.09
C ASP A 40 7.58 20.81 3.32
N ARG A 41 7.66 20.91 1.98
CA ARG A 41 6.65 21.60 1.16
C ARG A 41 5.33 20.83 1.13
N ILE A 42 5.37 19.52 0.87
CA ILE A 42 4.19 18.63 0.98
C ILE A 42 3.59 18.75 2.39
N MET A 43 4.42 18.69 3.42
CA MET A 43 3.96 18.84 4.81
C MET A 43 3.47 20.26 5.14
N SER A 44 3.97 21.31 4.48
CA SER A 44 3.52 22.70 4.68
C SER A 44 2.16 22.94 4.04
N GLU A 45 1.88 22.31 2.90
CA GLU A 45 0.57 22.33 2.23
C GLU A 45 -0.47 21.55 3.06
N TYR A 46 -0.06 20.50 3.78
CA TYR A 46 -0.94 19.79 4.75
C TYR A 46 -1.19 20.56 6.07
N ARG A 47 -0.42 21.60 6.41
CA ARG A 47 -0.41 22.22 7.76
C ARG A 47 -1.24 23.50 7.93
N THR A 48 -1.84 24.06 6.89
CA THR A 48 -2.54 25.36 6.97
C THR A 48 -4.06 25.27 7.14
N GLY A 49 -4.54 24.37 8.01
CA GLY A 49 -5.90 24.36 8.56
C GLY A 49 -5.89 24.64 10.07
N PRO A 50 -6.98 25.16 10.67
CA PRO A 50 -6.96 25.64 12.05
C PRO A 50 -6.62 24.53 13.05
N VAL A 51 -5.58 24.78 13.84
CA VAL A 51 -4.99 23.89 14.85
C VAL A 51 -5.92 23.75 16.05
N VAL A 52 -6.42 22.55 16.30
CA VAL A 52 -7.03 22.17 17.58
C VAL A 52 -5.98 21.47 18.44
N LYS A 53 -5.78 21.98 19.65
CA LYS A 53 -4.93 21.41 20.70
C LYS A 53 -5.69 20.31 21.47
N ASP A 54 -4.93 19.29 21.87
CA ASP A 54 -4.95 18.57 23.17
C ASP A 54 -5.05 17.03 23.14
N LEU A 55 -4.17 16.44 23.96
CA LEU A 55 -3.95 15.05 24.41
C LEU A 55 -3.25 14.03 23.46
N PRO A 56 -2.09 13.46 23.85
CA PRO A 56 -1.56 12.25 23.22
C PRO A 56 -2.32 11.01 23.71
N GLY A 57 -2.77 10.15 22.80
CA GLY A 57 -3.12 8.76 23.14
C GLY A 57 -4.54 8.27 22.81
N ILE A 58 -5.31 8.98 21.99
CA ILE A 58 -6.53 8.43 21.38
C ILE A 58 -6.32 8.52 19.86
N GLY A 59 -6.51 7.41 19.14
CA GLY A 59 -6.28 7.31 17.70
C GLY A 59 -7.06 8.39 16.97
N ASN A 60 -6.39 9.45 16.56
CA ASN A 60 -6.99 10.52 15.80
C ASN A 60 -7.00 10.11 14.33
N LEU A 61 -8.07 10.39 13.58
CA LEU A 61 -8.10 10.11 12.14
C LEU A 61 -6.89 10.70 11.40
N THR A 62 -6.38 11.85 11.84
CA THR A 62 -5.21 12.49 11.23
C THR A 62 -3.90 11.73 11.45
N ASP A 63 -3.84 10.81 12.43
CA ASP A 63 -2.68 9.95 12.64
C ASP A 63 -2.45 9.02 11.44
N ALA A 64 -3.48 8.72 10.65
CA ALA A 64 -3.36 7.98 9.39
C ALA A 64 -2.47 8.70 8.33
N MET A 65 -2.19 9.99 8.52
CA MET A 65 -1.34 10.79 7.62
C MET A 65 0.11 10.95 8.11
N ASN A 66 0.46 10.34 9.25
CA ASN A 66 1.81 10.40 9.81
C ASN A 66 2.82 9.58 8.97
N SER A 67 4.05 9.40 9.46
CA SER A 67 5.09 8.67 8.71
C SER A 67 4.95 7.14 8.72
N THR A 68 4.05 6.59 9.53
CA THR A 68 3.71 5.17 9.54
C THR A 68 2.32 4.90 8.98
N LEU A 69 1.69 5.92 8.39
CA LEU A 69 0.28 5.90 7.98
C LEU A 69 -0.64 5.45 9.12
N GLY A 70 -0.36 5.83 10.36
CA GLY A 70 -1.19 5.46 11.51
C GLY A 70 -0.99 4.04 12.06
N PHE A 71 -0.09 3.24 11.49
CA PHE A 71 0.28 1.93 12.01
C PHE A 71 1.41 2.04 13.06
N GLY A 72 1.55 1.03 13.92
CA GLY A 72 2.66 0.96 14.87
C GLY A 72 4.02 0.76 14.19
N LYS A 73 4.06 -0.03 13.12
CA LYS A 73 5.23 -0.26 12.27
C LYS A 73 4.85 -0.32 10.79
N VAL A 74 5.83 -0.07 9.94
CA VAL A 74 5.75 -0.38 8.50
C VAL A 74 6.90 -1.34 8.18
N PHE A 75 6.58 -2.51 7.66
CA PHE A 75 7.53 -3.52 7.23
C PHE A 75 7.54 -3.64 5.71
N VAL A 76 8.70 -3.94 5.15
CA VAL A 76 8.85 -4.24 3.72
C VAL A 76 9.56 -5.57 3.59
N VAL A 77 8.88 -6.54 2.99
CA VAL A 77 9.47 -7.86 2.70
C VAL A 77 10.22 -7.76 1.39
N SER A 78 11.53 -7.96 1.43
CA SER A 78 12.39 -7.89 0.25
C SER A 78 13.52 -8.90 0.36
N MET A 79 13.82 -9.60 -0.72
CA MET A 79 14.99 -10.49 -0.76
C MET A 79 16.28 -9.69 -0.47
N PRO A 80 17.24 -10.22 0.32
CA PRO A 80 18.46 -9.49 0.69
C PRO A 80 19.33 -9.02 -0.50
N ASP A 81 19.33 -9.81 -1.56
CA ASP A 81 20.10 -9.62 -2.79
C ASP A 81 19.40 -8.72 -3.83
N ARG A 82 18.12 -8.40 -3.62
CA ARG A 82 17.34 -7.47 -4.47
C ARG A 82 17.60 -6.01 -4.10
N THR A 83 18.88 -5.60 -4.13
CA THR A 83 19.29 -4.22 -3.81
C THR A 83 18.62 -3.20 -4.72
N ASP A 84 18.34 -3.56 -5.97
CA ASP A 84 17.61 -2.72 -6.93
C ASP A 84 16.20 -2.33 -6.44
N LYS A 85 15.46 -3.31 -5.89
CA LYS A 85 14.14 -3.07 -5.32
C LYS A 85 14.22 -2.32 -3.99
N ARG A 86 15.22 -2.63 -3.16
CA ARG A 86 15.43 -1.92 -1.88
C ARG A 86 15.78 -0.44 -2.10
N ASP A 87 16.58 -0.12 -3.12
CA ASP A 87 16.89 1.26 -3.52
C ASP A 87 15.62 2.00 -3.98
N ALA A 88 14.83 1.36 -4.84
CA ALA A 88 13.57 1.91 -5.35
C ALA A 88 12.58 2.21 -4.22
N PHE A 89 12.33 1.24 -3.32
CA PHE A 89 11.43 1.40 -2.19
C PHE A 89 11.93 2.48 -1.23
N SER A 90 13.24 2.51 -0.94
CA SER A 90 13.83 3.50 -0.02
C SER A 90 13.61 4.93 -0.51
N LEU A 91 13.82 5.17 -1.81
CA LEU A 91 13.61 6.49 -2.40
C LEU A 91 12.12 6.86 -2.46
N GLN A 92 11.26 5.93 -2.86
CA GLN A 92 9.81 6.08 -2.89
C GLN A 92 9.24 6.44 -1.50
N ALA A 93 9.62 5.70 -0.46
CA ALA A 93 9.21 5.97 0.91
C ALA A 93 9.73 7.34 1.41
N ARG A 94 10.97 7.70 1.06
CA ARG A 94 11.57 8.99 1.42
C ARG A 94 10.82 10.17 0.81
N VAL A 95 10.37 10.08 -0.44
CA VAL A 95 9.60 11.17 -1.08
C VAL A 95 8.17 11.26 -0.56
N SER A 96 7.60 10.15 -0.08
CA SER A 96 6.27 10.12 0.57
C SER A 96 6.31 10.39 2.08
N ASN A 97 7.49 10.58 2.69
CA ASN A 97 7.67 10.70 4.14
C ASN A 97 7.05 9.50 4.89
N ILE A 98 7.38 8.28 4.43
CA ILE A 98 7.02 7.01 5.07
C ILE A 98 8.29 6.40 5.68
N THR A 99 8.23 6.08 6.97
CA THR A 99 9.26 5.33 7.68
C THR A 99 8.95 3.85 7.62
N PHE A 100 9.95 3.01 7.43
CA PHE A 100 9.77 1.57 7.27
C PHE A 100 11.00 0.80 7.75
N GLU A 101 10.85 -0.51 7.88
CA GLU A 101 11.93 -1.44 8.16
C GLU A 101 11.90 -2.62 7.19
N PHE A 102 13.04 -2.92 6.56
CA PHE A 102 13.15 -4.13 5.75
C PHE A 102 13.14 -5.38 6.63
N ARG A 103 12.47 -6.42 6.15
CA ARG A 103 12.61 -7.78 6.62
C ARG A 103 12.99 -8.66 5.44
N ASP A 104 13.98 -9.49 5.66
CA ASP A 104 14.55 -10.31 4.60
C ASP A 104 13.52 -11.34 4.12
N GLY A 105 13.36 -11.40 2.80
CA GLY A 105 12.72 -12.52 2.14
C GLY A 105 13.46 -13.83 2.42
N VAL A 106 12.79 -14.94 2.18
CA VAL A 106 13.33 -16.27 2.44
C VAL A 106 13.34 -17.05 1.14
N ALA A 107 14.48 -17.61 0.75
CA ALA A 107 14.54 -18.55 -0.34
C ALA A 107 13.82 -19.85 0.07
N GLY A 108 12.88 -20.32 -0.74
CA GLY A 108 12.04 -21.47 -0.38
C GLY A 108 12.82 -22.75 -0.11
N GLU A 109 13.90 -22.95 -0.85
CA GLU A 109 14.83 -24.06 -0.70
C GLU A 109 15.53 -24.10 0.67
N ASP A 110 15.66 -22.95 1.34
CA ASP A 110 16.28 -22.83 2.66
C ASP A 110 15.28 -23.14 3.79
N VAL A 111 13.99 -23.27 3.49
CA VAL A 111 12.98 -23.63 4.49
C VAL A 111 13.06 -25.12 4.82
N SER A 112 13.42 -25.41 6.07
CA SER A 112 13.49 -26.79 6.56
C SER A 112 12.16 -27.52 6.40
N LYS A 113 12.18 -28.70 5.78
CA LYS A 113 11.00 -29.59 5.67
C LYS A 113 10.36 -29.94 7.02
N LYS A 114 11.13 -29.89 8.11
CA LYS A 114 10.62 -30.14 9.47
C LYS A 114 9.80 -28.97 10.04
N ALA A 115 9.97 -27.77 9.47
CA ALA A 115 9.23 -26.58 9.85
C ALA A 115 7.93 -26.40 9.05
N LEU A 116 7.71 -27.23 8.02
CA LEU A 116 6.51 -27.17 7.19
C LEU A 116 5.32 -27.81 7.90
N PRO A 117 4.10 -27.22 7.81
CA PRO A 117 2.87 -27.85 8.27
C PRO A 117 2.61 -29.21 7.60
N LEU A 118 1.79 -30.05 8.24
CA LEU A 118 1.59 -31.47 7.89
C LEU A 118 1.32 -31.75 6.40
N TRP A 119 0.60 -30.87 5.71
CA TRP A 119 0.20 -31.06 4.31
C TRP A 119 0.85 -30.09 3.34
N PHE A 120 1.80 -29.28 3.82
CA PHE A 120 2.32 -28.16 3.06
C PHE A 120 3.15 -28.66 1.87
N ASN A 121 2.67 -28.37 0.67
CA ASN A 121 3.23 -28.80 -0.60
C ASN A 121 3.06 -27.67 -1.62
N GLN A 122 3.90 -26.66 -1.50
CA GLN A 122 3.97 -25.49 -2.37
C GLN A 122 5.31 -25.49 -3.13
N ASP A 123 5.38 -24.75 -4.23
CA ASP A 123 6.66 -24.50 -4.91
C ASP A 123 7.63 -23.66 -4.03
N PRO A 124 8.92 -23.61 -4.34
CA PRO A 124 9.90 -22.86 -3.55
C PRO A 124 9.53 -21.37 -3.40
N GLY A 125 9.09 -20.70 -4.46
CA GLY A 125 8.72 -19.28 -4.40
C GLY A 125 7.58 -19.03 -3.42
N ALA A 126 6.51 -19.83 -3.51
CA ALA A 126 5.39 -19.78 -2.56
C ALA A 126 5.80 -20.13 -1.12
N THR A 127 6.69 -21.11 -0.95
CA THR A 127 7.20 -21.52 0.37
C THR A 127 8.03 -20.41 1.03
N GLY A 128 8.89 -19.75 0.25
CA GLY A 128 9.70 -18.62 0.67
C GLY A 128 8.85 -17.41 1.06
N CYS A 129 7.89 -17.06 0.20
CA CYS A 129 6.91 -15.99 0.46
C CYS A 129 6.13 -16.25 1.76
N TRP A 130 5.54 -17.44 1.91
CA TRP A 130 4.86 -17.84 3.15
C TRP A 130 5.74 -17.67 4.39
N ARG A 131 6.98 -18.14 4.32
CA ARG A 131 7.89 -18.05 5.46
C ARG A 131 8.26 -16.61 5.79
N ALA A 132 8.53 -15.79 4.79
CA ALA A 132 8.90 -14.39 4.95
C ALA A 132 7.79 -13.58 5.64
N HIS A 133 6.54 -13.72 5.18
CA HIS A 133 5.39 -13.06 5.81
C HIS A 133 5.18 -13.55 7.25
N LEU A 134 5.22 -14.87 7.50
CA LEU A 134 5.08 -15.38 8.86
C LEU A 134 6.24 -14.95 9.79
N ASN A 135 7.42 -14.63 9.29
CA ASN A 135 8.50 -14.07 10.11
C ASN A 135 8.16 -12.66 10.61
N VAL A 136 7.56 -11.83 9.76
CA VAL A 136 7.04 -10.51 10.16
C VAL A 136 5.96 -10.67 11.24
N LEU A 137 5.01 -11.58 11.04
CA LEU A 137 3.93 -11.82 12.00
C LEU A 137 4.45 -12.40 13.33
N GLN A 138 5.42 -13.31 13.27
CA GLN A 138 6.08 -13.84 14.46
C GLN A 138 6.81 -12.74 15.23
N GLU A 139 7.46 -11.80 14.55
CA GLU A 139 8.08 -10.64 15.17
C GLU A 139 7.04 -9.76 15.88
N MET A 140 5.90 -9.48 15.24
CA MET A 140 4.83 -8.72 15.88
C MET A 140 4.37 -9.36 17.19
N ILE A 141 4.19 -10.69 17.18
CA ILE A 141 3.79 -11.46 18.35
C ILE A 141 4.85 -11.39 19.45
N ARG A 142 6.12 -11.66 19.10
CA ARG A 142 7.23 -11.68 20.05
C ARG A 142 7.46 -10.31 20.70
N ASP A 143 7.38 -9.26 19.89
CA ASP A 143 7.77 -7.90 20.29
C ASP A 143 6.55 -7.02 20.65
N ASN A 144 5.36 -7.62 20.69
CA ASN A 144 4.08 -7.00 21.06
C ASN A 144 3.72 -5.75 20.21
N ILE A 145 3.96 -5.83 18.90
CA ILE A 145 3.65 -4.77 17.93
C ILE A 145 2.15 -4.79 17.61
N GLN A 146 1.43 -3.76 18.06
CA GLN A 146 -0.04 -3.74 18.02
C GLN A 146 -0.63 -3.72 16.60
N THR A 147 -0.01 -2.98 15.68
CA THR A 147 -0.42 -2.92 14.28
C THR A 147 0.79 -2.74 13.38
N ALA A 148 0.76 -3.34 12.20
CA ALA A 148 1.76 -3.14 11.17
C ALA A 148 1.13 -2.99 9.78
N LEU A 149 1.73 -2.15 8.94
CA LEU A 149 1.53 -2.15 7.50
C LEU A 149 2.68 -2.93 6.86
N VAL A 150 2.36 -3.98 6.12
CA VAL A 150 3.35 -4.82 5.43
C VAL A 150 3.25 -4.54 3.94
N PHE A 151 4.38 -4.23 3.31
CA PHE A 151 4.53 -4.09 1.86
C PHE A 151 5.38 -5.22 1.28
N GLU A 152 5.04 -5.65 0.08
CA GLU A 152 5.99 -6.31 -0.82
C GLU A 152 6.94 -5.24 -1.42
N ASP A 153 8.15 -5.65 -1.84
CA ASP A 153 9.17 -4.72 -2.31
C ASP A 153 8.90 -4.13 -3.70
N ASP A 154 7.95 -4.69 -4.44
CA ASP A 154 7.43 -4.17 -5.69
C ASP A 154 6.17 -3.30 -5.50
N ALA A 155 5.71 -3.06 -4.28
CA ALA A 155 4.53 -2.24 -4.01
C ALA A 155 4.68 -0.79 -4.50
N ASP A 156 3.61 -0.25 -5.09
CA ASP A 156 3.53 1.16 -5.46
C ASP A 156 2.22 1.81 -5.08
N TRP A 157 2.25 3.11 -4.84
CA TRP A 157 1.11 3.89 -4.36
C TRP A 157 1.03 5.23 -5.05
N ASP A 158 -0.18 5.78 -5.14
CA ASP A 158 -0.40 7.14 -5.60
C ASP A 158 0.31 8.15 -4.69
N VAL A 159 0.78 9.26 -5.25
CA VAL A 159 1.39 10.37 -4.49
C VAL A 159 0.49 10.92 -3.36
N ALA A 160 -0.81 10.65 -3.44
CA ALA A 160 -1.82 11.00 -2.44
C ALA A 160 -2.06 9.90 -1.36
N ILE A 161 -1.15 8.94 -1.17
CA ILE A 161 -1.32 7.82 -0.23
C ILE A 161 -1.75 8.21 1.19
N LYS A 162 -1.26 9.35 1.69
CA LYS A 162 -1.65 9.85 3.03
C LYS A 162 -3.13 10.23 3.09
N TYR A 163 -3.66 10.78 2.01
CA TYR A 163 -5.07 11.11 1.89
C TYR A 163 -5.93 9.84 1.74
N GLN A 164 -5.47 8.87 0.95
CA GLN A 164 -6.10 7.55 0.85
C GLN A 164 -6.12 6.83 2.22
N ALA A 165 -5.03 6.94 3.01
CA ALA A 165 -4.96 6.42 4.38
C ALA A 165 -5.96 7.08 5.34
N LEU A 166 -6.20 8.39 5.20
CA LEU A 166 -7.25 9.09 5.94
C LEU A 166 -8.65 8.58 5.57
N GLN A 167 -8.94 8.36 4.29
CA GLN A 167 -10.21 7.76 3.86
C GLN A 167 -10.35 6.32 4.39
N ALA A 168 -9.27 5.54 4.38
CA ALA A 168 -9.23 4.20 4.97
C ALA A 168 -9.57 4.23 6.47
N ALA A 169 -9.04 5.19 7.23
CA ALA A 169 -9.35 5.37 8.65
C ALA A 169 -10.84 5.67 8.90
N ARG A 170 -11.46 6.50 8.06
CA ARG A 170 -12.91 6.76 8.11
C ARG A 170 -13.73 5.52 7.76
N ALA A 171 -13.36 4.87 6.66
CA ALA A 171 -14.03 3.69 6.14
C ALA A 171 -14.04 2.53 7.15
N THR A 172 -12.87 2.21 7.69
CA THR A 172 -12.67 1.08 8.60
C THR A 172 -13.49 1.24 9.88
N ARG A 173 -13.51 2.43 10.49
CA ARG A 173 -14.36 2.73 11.65
C ARG A 173 -15.85 2.55 11.34
N PHE A 174 -16.31 3.06 10.20
CA PHE A 174 -17.69 2.90 9.78
C PHE A 174 -18.05 1.41 9.57
N ILE A 175 -17.25 0.68 8.79
CA ILE A 175 -17.46 -0.73 8.46
C ILE A 175 -17.46 -1.62 9.71
N THR A 176 -16.65 -1.29 10.72
CA THR A 176 -16.54 -2.05 11.97
C THR A 176 -17.41 -1.53 13.11
N HIS A 177 -18.40 -0.68 12.80
CA HIS A 177 -19.35 -0.14 13.77
C HIS A 177 -18.71 0.63 14.93
N GLN A 178 -17.54 1.22 14.72
CA GLN A 178 -16.85 2.04 15.72
C GLN A 178 -17.42 3.46 15.70
N GLN A 179 -17.66 4.03 16.89
CA GLN A 179 -18.19 5.40 16.99
C GLN A 179 -17.18 6.44 16.53
N LYS A 180 -17.68 7.49 15.86
CA LYS A 180 -16.86 8.60 15.33
C LYS A 180 -16.08 9.36 16.41
N GLU A 181 -16.59 9.37 17.66
CA GLU A 181 -16.03 10.11 18.80
C GLU A 181 -15.50 9.21 19.94
N GLY A 182 -15.34 7.91 19.67
CA GLY A 182 -14.86 6.93 20.66
C GLY A 182 -13.33 6.87 20.80
N GLY A 183 -12.86 6.51 22.00
CA GLY A 183 -11.45 6.36 22.37
C GLY A 183 -10.72 5.17 21.74
N THR A 184 -10.81 4.99 20.41
CA THR A 184 -10.09 3.91 19.71
C THR A 184 -8.59 4.11 19.85
N LEU A 185 -7.83 3.03 19.97
CA LEU A 185 -6.37 3.12 20.04
C LEU A 185 -5.76 3.40 18.66
N SER A 186 -6.33 2.83 17.61
CA SER A 186 -5.89 3.01 16.23
C SER A 186 -6.72 4.06 15.47
N PRO A 187 -6.12 4.84 14.54
CA PRO A 187 -6.89 5.67 13.61
C PRO A 187 -7.90 4.86 12.80
N TYR A 188 -7.65 3.56 12.58
CA TYR A 188 -8.50 2.64 11.82
C TYR A 188 -9.60 1.97 12.65
N GLY A 189 -9.74 2.33 13.93
CA GLY A 189 -10.55 1.57 14.89
C GLY A 189 -9.86 0.28 15.33
N ASP A 190 -10.49 -0.48 16.23
CA ASP A 190 -9.83 -1.59 16.93
C ASP A 190 -10.43 -2.97 16.58
N ASP A 191 -11.54 -3.00 15.82
CA ASP A 191 -12.31 -4.22 15.52
C ASP A 191 -12.05 -4.82 14.12
N TRP A 192 -10.80 -4.75 13.67
CA TRP A 192 -10.32 -5.41 12.45
C TRP A 192 -9.11 -6.30 12.73
N ASP A 193 -8.94 -7.34 11.91
CA ASP A 193 -7.74 -8.20 11.96
C ASP A 193 -6.79 -7.86 10.81
N MET A 194 -7.33 -7.64 9.61
CA MET A 194 -6.56 -7.33 8.41
C MET A 194 -7.25 -6.28 7.53
N MET A 195 -6.47 -5.33 7.03
CA MET A 195 -6.87 -4.39 5.98
C MET A 195 -6.10 -4.72 4.71
N TRP A 196 -6.80 -5.14 3.67
CA TRP A 196 -6.19 -5.57 2.42
C TRP A 196 -6.03 -4.38 1.48
N LEU A 197 -4.91 -3.65 1.58
CA LEU A 197 -4.73 -2.36 0.91
C LEU A 197 -4.17 -2.48 -0.51
N GLY A 198 -3.47 -3.56 -0.78
CA GLY A 198 -2.83 -3.90 -2.04
C GLY A 198 -3.20 -5.31 -2.47
N HIS A 199 -4.21 -5.44 -3.33
CA HIS A 199 -4.70 -6.72 -3.83
C HIS A 199 -4.84 -6.73 -5.35
N CYS A 200 -4.92 -7.94 -5.90
CA CYS A 200 -5.37 -8.16 -7.28
C CYS A 200 -6.81 -8.68 -7.35
N ALA A 201 -7.46 -8.89 -6.20
CA ALA A 201 -8.86 -9.24 -6.14
C ALA A 201 -9.46 -8.95 -4.77
N ALA A 202 -10.70 -8.45 -4.73
CA ALA A 202 -11.44 -8.21 -3.49
C ALA A 202 -12.96 -8.28 -3.74
N GLU A 203 -13.65 -9.06 -2.90
CA GLU A 203 -15.11 -9.21 -2.91
C GLU A 203 -15.73 -8.81 -1.57
N PRO A 204 -16.89 -8.13 -1.56
CA PRO A 204 -17.57 -7.80 -0.33
C PRO A 204 -18.23 -9.03 0.28
N ASP A 205 -18.27 -9.05 1.59
CA ASP A 205 -19.06 -10.02 2.35
C ASP A 205 -20.56 -9.72 2.19
N PRO A 206 -21.35 -10.63 1.58
CA PRO A 206 -22.76 -10.39 1.29
C PRO A 206 -23.63 -10.25 2.54
N ILE A 207 -23.15 -10.66 3.73
CA ILE A 207 -23.90 -10.46 4.98
C ILE A 207 -23.72 -9.05 5.57
N ASN A 208 -22.76 -8.28 5.03
CA ASN A 208 -22.43 -6.96 5.52
C ASN A 208 -22.96 -5.89 4.58
N ASP A 209 -23.84 -5.05 5.11
CA ASP A 209 -24.57 -4.05 4.34
C ASP A 209 -23.80 -2.73 4.19
N ARG A 210 -22.82 -2.45 5.07
CA ARG A 210 -22.11 -1.16 5.10
C ARG A 210 -21.11 -1.01 3.95
N ARG A 211 -21.13 0.14 3.28
CA ARG A 211 -20.16 0.56 2.26
C ARG A 211 -19.69 1.97 2.57
N PHE A 212 -18.39 2.20 2.54
CA PHE A 212 -17.86 3.56 2.56
C PHE A 212 -17.41 3.92 1.16
N VAL A 213 -18.10 4.87 0.54
CA VAL A 213 -18.01 5.18 -0.88
C VAL A 213 -17.24 6.47 -1.03
N VAL A 214 -16.13 6.45 -1.77
CA VAL A 214 -15.34 7.62 -2.15
C VAL A 214 -15.60 7.91 -3.61
N GLU A 215 -16.40 8.92 -3.87
CA GLU A 215 -16.74 9.37 -5.22
C GLU A 215 -15.69 10.37 -5.75
N ASN A 216 -15.63 10.50 -7.09
CA ASN A 216 -14.75 11.42 -7.79
C ASN A 216 -13.25 11.31 -7.42
N ASP A 217 -12.79 10.15 -6.92
CA ASP A 217 -11.41 9.90 -6.50
C ASP A 217 -10.46 9.82 -7.71
N PRO A 218 -9.59 10.84 -7.94
CA PRO A 218 -8.69 10.86 -9.08
C PRO A 218 -7.66 9.72 -9.09
N THR A 219 -7.47 9.04 -7.96
CA THR A 219 -6.54 7.90 -7.80
C THR A 219 -7.18 6.55 -8.15
N VAL A 220 -8.43 6.55 -8.61
CA VAL A 220 -9.11 5.32 -9.04
C VAL A 220 -8.76 5.02 -10.49
N THR A 221 -8.24 3.80 -10.72
CA THR A 221 -7.99 3.32 -12.08
C THR A 221 -9.31 3.16 -12.85
N PRO A 222 -9.35 3.59 -14.12
CA PRO A 222 -10.55 3.46 -14.93
C PRO A 222 -10.81 1.98 -15.29
N PRO A 223 -12.06 1.56 -15.55
CA PRO A 223 -12.42 0.16 -15.74
C PRO A 223 -11.65 -0.55 -16.85
N TRP A 224 -11.29 0.15 -17.92
CA TRP A 224 -10.52 -0.43 -19.04
C TRP A 224 -9.03 -0.62 -18.73
N LYS A 225 -8.54 -0.13 -17.60
CA LYS A 225 -7.17 -0.32 -17.09
C LYS A 225 -7.13 -1.16 -15.82
N ARG A 226 -8.25 -1.75 -15.41
CA ARG A 226 -8.35 -2.64 -14.25
C ARG A 226 -7.94 -4.05 -14.67
N PHE A 227 -6.93 -4.58 -14.00
CA PHE A 227 -6.34 -5.90 -14.26
C PHE A 227 -6.52 -6.84 -13.05
N GLU A 228 -7.47 -6.55 -12.17
CA GLU A 228 -7.88 -7.41 -11.08
C GLU A 228 -8.46 -8.71 -11.62
N VAL A 229 -8.08 -9.85 -11.02
CA VAL A 229 -8.47 -11.19 -11.49
C VAL A 229 -9.97 -11.42 -11.32
N TYR A 230 -10.55 -10.87 -10.26
CA TYR A 230 -11.98 -10.75 -10.00
C TYR A 230 -12.18 -9.57 -9.05
N GLY A 231 -13.39 -9.01 -9.04
CA GLY A 231 -13.64 -7.75 -8.34
C GLY A 231 -15.09 -7.51 -8.01
N THR A 232 -15.31 -6.38 -7.35
CA THR A 232 -16.65 -5.93 -6.94
C THR A 232 -17.33 -5.20 -8.09
N ASP A 233 -18.61 -5.50 -8.33
CA ASP A 233 -19.44 -4.64 -9.18
C ASP A 233 -19.66 -3.30 -8.47
N ILE A 234 -18.98 -2.27 -8.95
CA ILE A 234 -19.11 -0.90 -8.43
C ILE A 234 -20.06 -0.03 -9.25
N SER A 235 -20.68 -0.57 -10.30
CA SER A 235 -21.64 0.17 -11.12
C SER A 235 -22.79 0.77 -10.31
N PRO A 236 -23.28 0.15 -9.19
CA PRO A 236 -24.32 0.79 -8.38
C PRO A 236 -23.90 2.11 -7.75
N PHE A 237 -22.59 2.34 -7.55
CA PHE A 237 -22.02 3.53 -6.91
C PHE A 237 -21.51 4.56 -7.91
N GLN A 238 -21.59 4.26 -9.21
CA GLN A 238 -21.18 5.18 -10.26
C GLN A 238 -22.38 6.02 -10.66
N GLU A 239 -22.28 7.34 -10.48
CA GLU A 239 -23.31 8.25 -10.94
C GLU A 239 -23.41 8.18 -12.48
N PRO A 240 -24.61 8.08 -13.06
CA PRO A 240 -24.82 8.18 -14.48
C PRO A 240 -24.63 9.64 -14.92
N SER A 241 -23.38 10.07 -15.08
CA SER A 241 -23.07 11.38 -15.68
C SER A 241 -23.32 11.35 -17.19
N VAL A 242 -23.85 12.47 -17.69
CA VAL A 242 -24.17 12.73 -19.10
C VAL A 242 -22.95 12.71 -20.03
N ASP A 243 -21.75 12.86 -19.48
CA ASP A 243 -20.47 12.81 -20.19
C ASP A 243 -19.60 11.69 -19.59
N PHE A 244 -19.85 10.44 -20.00
CA PHE A 244 -19.22 9.21 -19.49
C PHE A 244 -19.50 8.97 -18.00
N ALA A 245 -19.89 7.75 -17.61
CA ALA A 245 -20.01 7.41 -16.19
C ALA A 245 -18.70 7.76 -15.49
N ASP A 246 -18.74 8.56 -14.41
CA ASP A 246 -17.53 8.87 -13.67
C ASP A 246 -17.04 7.61 -12.96
N TYR A 247 -16.05 6.96 -13.57
CA TYR A 247 -15.53 5.71 -13.05
C TYR A 247 -14.58 5.88 -11.85
N ARG A 248 -14.45 7.11 -11.33
CA ARG A 248 -13.59 7.48 -10.20
C ARG A 248 -14.26 7.20 -8.85
N THR A 249 -14.78 5.99 -8.68
CA THR A 249 -15.40 5.57 -7.43
C THR A 249 -14.61 4.44 -6.78
N ARG A 250 -14.27 4.61 -5.51
CA ARG A 250 -13.65 3.60 -4.66
C ARG A 250 -14.59 3.24 -3.54
N VAL A 251 -14.82 1.95 -3.33
CA VAL A 251 -15.74 1.47 -2.29
C VAL A 251 -14.97 0.64 -1.29
N TRP A 252 -15.12 0.94 0.00
CA TRP A 252 -14.60 0.13 1.09
C TRP A 252 -15.70 -0.72 1.69
N PHE A 253 -15.35 -1.94 2.06
CA PHE A 253 -16.28 -2.91 2.60
C PHE A 253 -15.59 -3.95 3.50
N ARG A 254 -16.41 -4.65 4.29
CA ARG A 254 -15.98 -5.91 4.91
C ARG A 254 -15.78 -6.94 3.80
N MET A 255 -14.58 -7.51 3.74
CA MET A 255 -14.15 -8.37 2.64
C MET A 255 -14.51 -9.83 2.93
N LYS A 256 -15.09 -10.50 1.95
CA LYS A 256 -15.27 -11.96 1.93
C LYS A 256 -13.99 -12.66 1.54
N PHE A 257 -13.40 -12.28 0.42
CA PHE A 257 -12.25 -12.97 -0.14
C PHE A 257 -11.35 -11.97 -0.85
N GLY A 258 -10.03 -12.19 -0.78
CA GLY A 258 -9.01 -11.35 -1.41
C GLY A 258 -7.78 -12.17 -1.80
N PHE A 259 -6.93 -11.59 -2.65
CA PHE A 259 -5.75 -12.25 -3.21
C PHE A 259 -4.66 -11.25 -3.60
N CYS A 260 -3.40 -11.71 -3.66
CA CYS A 260 -2.18 -10.90 -3.75
C CYS A 260 -1.96 -10.01 -2.52
N THR A 261 -0.71 -9.79 -2.12
CA THR A 261 -0.38 -9.10 -0.84
C THR A 261 0.57 -7.91 -1.00
N ALA A 262 0.50 -7.21 -2.14
CA ALA A 262 1.30 -6.03 -2.42
C ALA A 262 1.34 -5.04 -1.24
N ALA A 263 0.21 -4.88 -0.53
CA ALA A 263 0.20 -4.34 0.82
C ALA A 263 -0.96 -4.84 1.68
N TYR A 264 -0.74 -4.99 2.98
CA TYR A 264 -1.81 -5.17 3.95
C TYR A 264 -1.47 -4.60 5.32
N GLY A 265 -2.48 -4.03 5.98
CA GLY A 265 -2.45 -3.73 7.40
C GLY A 265 -2.86 -4.96 8.21
N ILE A 266 -2.20 -5.24 9.32
CA ILE A 266 -2.56 -6.35 10.23
C ILE A 266 -2.44 -5.91 11.69
N SER A 267 -3.43 -6.28 12.51
CA SER A 267 -3.37 -6.09 13.96
C SER A 267 -2.60 -7.24 14.62
N LEU A 268 -2.13 -7.05 15.86
CA LEU A 268 -1.47 -8.11 16.63
C LEU A 268 -2.36 -9.36 16.74
N ARG A 269 -3.65 -9.15 17.06
CA ARG A 269 -4.65 -10.21 17.08
C ARG A 269 -4.78 -10.91 15.72
N GLY A 270 -4.75 -10.15 14.63
CA GLY A 270 -4.73 -10.71 13.28
C GLY A 270 -3.49 -11.56 13.03
N ALA A 271 -2.30 -11.07 13.41
CA ALA A 271 -1.04 -11.79 13.27
C ALA A 271 -1.04 -13.13 14.02
N GLU A 272 -1.54 -13.15 15.26
CA GLU A 272 -1.71 -14.36 16.06
C GLU A 272 -2.61 -15.40 15.36
N LYS A 273 -3.75 -14.96 14.81
CA LYS A 273 -4.68 -15.84 14.08
C LYS A 273 -4.05 -16.41 12.81
N VAL A 274 -3.31 -15.62 12.03
CA VAL A 274 -2.64 -16.07 10.81
C VAL A 274 -1.53 -17.05 11.14
N VAL A 275 -0.66 -16.75 12.10
CA VAL A 275 0.42 -17.66 12.51
C VAL A 275 -0.14 -19.00 13.01
N PHE A 276 -1.20 -18.99 13.80
CA PHE A 276 -1.86 -20.22 14.23
C PHE A 276 -2.37 -21.02 13.02
N THR A 277 -3.15 -20.38 12.15
CA THR A 277 -3.86 -21.04 11.05
C THR A 277 -2.89 -21.56 9.98
N GLU A 278 -1.87 -20.80 9.63
CA GLU A 278 -0.97 -21.12 8.53
C GLU A 278 0.29 -21.89 8.94
N SER A 279 0.60 -21.97 10.25
CA SER A 279 1.83 -22.62 10.73
C SER A 279 1.63 -23.70 11.79
N MET A 280 0.59 -23.62 12.62
CA MET A 280 0.46 -24.48 13.81
C MET A 280 -0.56 -25.60 13.65
N VAL A 281 -1.43 -25.50 12.65
CA VAL A 281 -2.38 -26.54 12.26
C VAL A 281 -2.03 -27.06 10.86
N PRO A 282 -2.58 -28.21 10.46
CA PRO A 282 -2.39 -28.70 9.10
C PRO A 282 -2.84 -27.67 8.04
N PHE A 283 -1.91 -27.28 7.16
CA PHE A 283 -2.08 -26.19 6.20
C PHE A 283 -1.36 -26.53 4.88
N ASN A 284 -1.91 -26.08 3.75
CA ASN A 284 -1.33 -26.31 2.42
C ASN A 284 -1.82 -25.29 1.38
N THR A 285 -1.44 -24.03 1.54
CA THR A 285 -1.88 -22.95 0.65
C THR A 285 -0.80 -21.86 0.63
N GLN A 286 -0.76 -21.02 -0.42
CA GLN A 286 0.06 -19.81 -0.41
C GLN A 286 -0.43 -18.83 0.66
N VAL A 287 0.43 -17.95 1.16
CA VAL A 287 0.10 -17.04 2.28
C VAL A 287 -1.06 -16.09 1.96
N ASP A 288 -1.09 -15.53 0.75
CA ASP A 288 -2.18 -14.66 0.31
C ASP A 288 -3.52 -15.42 0.21
N SER A 289 -3.48 -16.61 -0.37
CA SER A 289 -4.61 -17.52 -0.51
C SER A 289 -5.12 -18.01 0.84
N GLY A 290 -4.22 -18.28 1.78
CA GLY A 290 -4.50 -18.69 3.15
C GLY A 290 -5.24 -17.61 3.93
N MET A 291 -4.68 -16.39 3.95
CA MET A 291 -5.32 -15.22 4.53
C MET A 291 -6.67 -14.92 3.86
N GLY A 292 -6.78 -15.09 2.53
CA GLY A 292 -8.04 -14.95 1.79
C GLY A 292 -9.11 -15.94 2.25
N ILE A 293 -8.75 -17.23 2.40
CA ILE A 293 -9.63 -18.28 2.94
C ILE A 293 -10.04 -17.96 4.38
N MET A 294 -9.13 -17.45 5.21
CA MET A 294 -9.46 -17.03 6.57
C MET A 294 -10.53 -15.94 6.60
N CYS A 295 -10.46 -14.95 5.70
CA CYS A 295 -11.50 -13.94 5.54
C CYS A 295 -12.85 -14.58 5.14
N LYS A 296 -12.81 -15.51 4.17
CA LYS A 296 -13.99 -16.11 3.54
C LYS A 296 -14.77 -17.00 4.48
N ASP A 297 -14.06 -17.85 5.21
CA ASP A 297 -14.65 -18.86 6.08
C ASP A 297 -14.72 -18.36 7.54
N HIS A 298 -14.35 -17.10 7.79
CA HIS A 298 -14.28 -16.47 9.10
C HIS A 298 -13.51 -17.31 10.13
N ILE A 299 -12.39 -17.91 9.69
CA ILE A 299 -11.55 -18.77 10.55
C ILE A 299 -11.12 -17.96 11.77
N LEU A 300 -11.43 -18.44 12.99
CA LEU A 300 -11.17 -17.69 14.23
C LEU A 300 -11.77 -16.28 14.27
N ASN A 301 -12.94 -16.08 13.63
CA ASN A 301 -13.60 -14.78 13.48
C ASN A 301 -12.67 -13.73 12.83
N PHE A 302 -11.89 -14.13 11.82
CA PHE A 302 -10.97 -13.23 11.10
C PHE A 302 -11.77 -12.14 10.35
N THR A 303 -11.52 -10.88 10.71
CA THR A 303 -12.24 -9.72 10.16
C THR A 303 -11.36 -8.95 9.19
N CYS A 304 -11.75 -8.98 7.91
CA CYS A 304 -11.03 -8.37 6.81
C CYS A 304 -11.77 -7.17 6.24
N ILE A 305 -11.04 -6.10 5.91
CA ILE A 305 -11.56 -4.89 5.28
C ILE A 305 -10.75 -4.63 4.02
N SER A 306 -11.41 -4.27 2.93
CA SER A 306 -10.73 -3.95 1.67
C SER A 306 -11.41 -2.78 0.97
N PRO A 307 -10.66 -1.91 0.29
CA PRO A 307 -11.19 -1.10 -0.80
C PRO A 307 -11.39 -1.97 -2.06
N TYR A 308 -12.16 -1.45 -3.01
CA TYR A 308 -12.09 -1.81 -4.42
C TYR A 308 -12.44 -0.56 -5.26
N PRO A 309 -11.60 -0.18 -6.25
CA PRO A 309 -10.28 -0.75 -6.57
C PRO A 309 -9.24 -0.59 -5.44
N THR A 310 -8.10 -1.27 -5.58
CA THR A 310 -7.01 -1.31 -4.59
C THR A 310 -6.32 0.06 -4.40
N VAL A 311 -5.83 0.34 -3.19
CA VAL A 311 -5.09 1.60 -2.87
C VAL A 311 -3.61 1.50 -3.22
N VAL A 312 -3.05 0.30 -3.08
CA VAL A 312 -1.66 -0.01 -3.41
C VAL A 312 -1.65 -0.94 -4.62
N GLY A 313 -0.87 -0.55 -5.61
CA GLY A 313 -0.58 -1.32 -6.82
C GLY A 313 0.78 -2.02 -6.75
N VAL A 314 1.28 -2.42 -7.91
CA VAL A 314 2.60 -3.03 -8.06
C VAL A 314 3.37 -2.34 -9.16
N SER A 315 4.68 -2.25 -9.01
CA SER A 315 5.58 -1.63 -9.97
C SER A 315 6.61 -2.63 -10.47
N LYS A 316 6.78 -2.68 -11.78
CA LYS A 316 7.73 -3.55 -12.46
C LYS A 316 8.85 -2.71 -13.06
N PRO A 317 10.11 -3.05 -12.78
CA PRO A 317 11.24 -2.28 -13.31
C PRO A 317 11.45 -2.55 -14.80
N ALA A 318 12.16 -1.64 -15.47
CA ALA A 318 12.72 -1.89 -16.79
C ALA A 318 13.74 -3.04 -16.76
N GLY A 319 13.91 -3.72 -17.89
CA GLY A 319 14.82 -4.85 -18.08
C GLY A 319 14.08 -6.18 -18.30
N ALA A 320 14.77 -7.29 -18.06
CA ALA A 320 14.23 -8.63 -18.24
C ALA A 320 12.96 -8.85 -17.40
N ALA A 321 11.97 -9.56 -17.94
CA ALA A 321 10.66 -9.72 -17.32
C ALA A 321 10.69 -10.42 -15.94
N ASN A 322 11.66 -11.32 -15.71
CA ASN A 322 11.85 -11.96 -14.41
C ASN A 322 12.25 -10.99 -13.29
N ARG A 323 12.72 -9.77 -13.61
CA ARG A 323 13.03 -8.74 -12.60
C ARG A 323 11.79 -8.30 -11.82
N GLY A 324 10.60 -8.48 -12.38
CA GLY A 324 9.33 -8.08 -11.80
C GLY A 324 8.80 -9.01 -10.71
N SER A 325 9.28 -10.26 -10.58
CA SER A 325 8.78 -11.19 -9.55
C SER A 325 9.81 -12.27 -9.22
N ASP A 326 9.99 -12.55 -7.92
CA ASP A 326 10.92 -13.57 -7.41
C ASP A 326 10.21 -14.92 -7.11
N ILE A 327 8.91 -15.04 -7.41
CA ILE A 327 8.09 -16.22 -7.03
C ILE A 327 8.04 -17.29 -8.14
N ARG A 328 8.29 -16.92 -9.41
CA ARG A 328 8.24 -17.85 -10.55
C ARG A 328 9.44 -17.68 -11.46
N ASP A 329 9.98 -18.79 -11.94
CA ASP A 329 10.98 -18.83 -13.00
C ASP A 329 10.33 -18.37 -14.32
N LEU A 330 10.34 -17.06 -14.56
CA LEU A 330 10.06 -16.50 -15.89
C LEU A 330 11.35 -16.59 -16.71
N GLU A 331 11.30 -17.22 -17.87
CA GLU A 331 12.42 -17.22 -18.81
C GLU A 331 12.73 -15.77 -19.26
N ASP A 332 14.00 -15.43 -19.42
CA ASP A 332 14.55 -14.09 -19.76
C ASP A 332 14.14 -13.57 -21.16
N GLU A 333 13.07 -14.08 -21.76
CA GLU A 333 12.78 -13.90 -23.18
C GLU A 333 12.31 -12.49 -23.56
N THR A 334 11.78 -11.72 -22.59
CA THR A 334 11.24 -10.37 -22.84
C THR A 334 11.97 -9.31 -22.03
N ILE A 335 12.46 -8.27 -22.74
CA ILE A 335 13.10 -7.10 -22.15
C ILE A 335 12.14 -5.92 -22.29
N ASN A 336 11.77 -5.31 -21.16
CA ASN A 336 10.97 -4.10 -21.12
C ASN A 336 11.90 -2.89 -21.11
N GLU A 337 11.74 -1.97 -22.06
CA GLU A 337 12.57 -0.76 -22.13
C GLU A 337 12.27 0.22 -20.99
N GLU A 338 11.02 0.22 -20.52
CA GLU A 338 10.55 1.09 -19.46
C GLU A 338 9.92 0.30 -18.31
N GLY A 339 10.00 0.86 -17.11
CA GLY A 339 9.27 0.37 -15.95
C GLY A 339 7.87 0.96 -15.91
N TRP A 340 6.91 0.18 -15.40
CA TRP A 340 5.52 0.62 -15.29
C TRP A 340 4.92 0.23 -13.94
N SER A 341 3.77 0.84 -13.63
CA SER A 341 3.03 0.53 -12.42
C SER A 341 1.59 0.18 -12.77
N ASP A 342 1.12 -0.91 -12.20
CA ASP A 342 -0.23 -1.43 -12.36
C ASP A 342 -1.07 -1.07 -11.13
N ARG A 343 -2.38 -0.82 -11.31
CA ARG A 343 -3.36 -0.59 -10.24
C ARG A 343 -3.18 0.70 -9.40
N VAL A 344 -2.49 1.69 -9.94
CA VAL A 344 -2.36 3.06 -9.42
C VAL A 344 -2.49 4.06 -10.58
N VAL A 345 -2.82 5.33 -10.30
CA VAL A 345 -2.96 6.36 -11.35
C VAL A 345 -1.75 7.28 -11.36
N PHE A 346 -1.40 7.87 -10.22
CA PHE A 346 -0.29 8.79 -10.03
C PHE A 346 0.84 8.11 -9.27
N SER A 347 1.40 7.05 -9.87
CA SER A 347 2.51 6.25 -9.32
C SER A 347 3.58 7.13 -8.68
N THR A 348 3.87 6.90 -7.41
CA THR A 348 4.96 7.62 -6.72
C THR A 348 6.29 7.28 -7.39
N ARG A 349 6.53 6.00 -7.72
CA ARG A 349 7.79 5.56 -8.35
C ARG A 349 8.04 6.23 -9.70
N GLN A 350 7.06 6.22 -10.60
CA GLN A 350 7.22 6.84 -11.92
C GLN A 350 7.27 8.37 -11.86
N ASN A 351 6.77 8.98 -10.77
CA ASN A 351 6.88 10.42 -10.53
C ASN A 351 8.16 10.85 -9.79
N ILE A 352 9.03 9.94 -9.35
CA ILE A 352 10.31 10.27 -8.66
C ILE A 352 11.14 11.31 -9.44
N PRO A 353 11.39 11.18 -10.77
CA PRO A 353 12.16 12.17 -11.51
C PRO A 353 11.54 13.58 -11.43
N ARG A 354 10.21 13.68 -11.46
CA ARG A 354 9.51 14.96 -11.32
C ARG A 354 9.68 15.55 -9.92
N ILE A 355 9.57 14.71 -8.89
CA ILE A 355 9.75 15.09 -7.49
C ILE A 355 11.18 15.61 -7.25
N LEU A 356 12.19 14.86 -7.70
CA LEU A 356 13.60 15.22 -7.50
C LEU A 356 14.02 16.46 -8.26
N THR A 357 13.39 16.73 -9.41
CA THR A 357 13.66 17.93 -10.22
C THR A 357 12.76 19.11 -9.86
N GLY A 358 11.90 18.97 -8.82
CA GLY A 358 11.02 20.04 -8.35
C GLY A 358 9.98 20.48 -9.38
N LYS A 359 9.62 19.61 -10.34
CA LYS A 359 8.56 19.90 -11.30
C LYS A 359 7.22 20.00 -10.58
N ASP A 360 6.37 20.90 -11.08
CA ASP A 360 5.02 21.05 -10.56
C ASP A 360 4.10 19.95 -11.09
N GLY A 361 3.21 19.45 -10.24
CA GLY A 361 2.28 18.36 -10.55
C GLY A 361 2.89 17.00 -10.88
N PHE A 362 2.01 16.00 -10.95
CA PHE A 362 2.31 14.58 -11.10
C PHE A 362 1.63 14.03 -12.34
N SER A 363 2.36 13.22 -13.09
CA SER A 363 1.87 12.57 -14.29
C SER A 363 1.13 11.29 -13.93
N SER A 364 0.01 11.06 -14.61
CA SER A 364 -0.67 9.77 -14.64
C SER A 364 0.21 8.73 -15.33
N VAL A 365 0.08 7.46 -14.95
CA VAL A 365 0.74 6.32 -15.60
C VAL A 365 0.07 5.95 -16.93
N PHE A 366 -1.11 6.49 -17.20
CA PHE A 366 -1.86 6.22 -18.43
C PHE A 366 -1.48 7.22 -19.52
N GLU A 367 -0.92 6.73 -20.62
CA GLU A 367 -0.55 7.55 -21.78
C GLU A 367 -1.74 8.27 -22.41
N ASP A 368 -2.94 7.69 -22.31
CA ASP A 368 -4.20 8.26 -22.79
C ASP A 368 -4.75 9.39 -21.89
N ASP A 369 -4.08 9.70 -20.78
CA ASP A 369 -4.46 10.81 -19.91
C ASP A 369 -3.93 12.16 -20.43
N GLU A 370 -4.73 12.82 -21.27
CA GLU A 370 -4.37 14.11 -21.88
C GLU A 370 -4.37 15.30 -20.91
N ARG A 371 -4.79 15.12 -19.64
CA ARG A 371 -4.86 16.21 -18.64
C ARG A 371 -3.49 16.78 -18.27
N GLY A 372 -2.42 16.06 -18.58
CA GLY A 372 -1.06 16.43 -18.22
C GLY A 372 -0.81 16.35 -16.70
N PRO A 373 0.32 16.89 -16.22
CA PRO A 373 0.66 16.82 -14.81
C PRO A 373 -0.36 17.54 -13.90
N THR A 374 -0.86 16.84 -12.89
CA THR A 374 -1.91 17.30 -11.98
C THR A 374 -1.35 17.60 -10.59
N ARG A 375 -1.79 18.69 -9.93
CA ARG A 375 -1.26 19.08 -8.61
C ARG A 375 -1.79 18.15 -7.51
N LEU A 376 -1.04 18.01 -6.41
CA LEU A 376 -1.45 17.14 -5.29
C LEU A 376 -2.83 17.52 -4.73
N GLU A 377 -3.13 18.82 -4.65
CA GLU A 377 -4.42 19.34 -4.18
C GLU A 377 -5.60 18.95 -5.07
N ASP A 378 -5.35 18.69 -6.36
CA ASP A 378 -6.36 18.23 -7.32
C ASP A 378 -6.46 16.70 -7.35
N ILE A 379 -5.39 15.99 -6.96
CA ILE A 379 -5.37 14.52 -6.82
C ILE A 379 -6.02 14.09 -5.49
N ALA A 380 -5.75 14.80 -4.40
CA ALA A 380 -6.17 14.45 -3.04
C ALA A 380 -7.57 14.99 -2.70
N THR A 381 -8.54 14.77 -3.58
CA THR A 381 -9.89 15.37 -3.50
C THR A 381 -11.00 14.40 -3.10
N GLY A 382 -10.80 13.09 -3.24
CA GLY A 382 -11.86 12.08 -3.01
C GLY A 382 -12.31 11.99 -1.55
N VAL A 383 -13.45 12.56 -1.18
CA VAL A 383 -14.00 12.47 0.19
C VAL A 383 -15.08 11.41 0.20
N GLY A 384 -14.96 10.41 1.07
CA GLY A 384 -15.99 9.38 1.16
C GLY A 384 -17.12 9.67 2.14
N HIS A 385 -18.23 9.00 1.92
CA HIS A 385 -19.43 8.99 2.76
C HIS A 385 -19.90 7.56 3.06
N GLU A 386 -20.83 7.48 4.00
CA GLU A 386 -21.37 6.24 4.53
C GLU A 386 -22.62 5.84 3.73
N GLU A 387 -22.67 4.58 3.32
CA GLU A 387 -23.82 3.99 2.64
C GLU A 387 -24.14 2.60 3.17
N TRP A 388 -25.37 2.16 2.92
CA TRP A 388 -25.84 0.82 3.20
C TRP A 388 -26.45 0.18 1.94
N ILE A 389 -26.22 -1.12 1.76
CA ILE A 389 -26.90 -1.93 0.76
C ILE A 389 -27.83 -2.89 1.48
N TRP A 390 -29.11 -2.92 1.09
CA TRP A 390 -30.07 -3.91 1.57
C TRP A 390 -30.95 -4.39 0.42
N ASN A 391 -31.08 -5.70 0.22
CA ASN A 391 -31.86 -6.30 -0.88
C ASN A 391 -31.53 -5.74 -2.28
N GLY A 392 -30.28 -5.36 -2.52
CA GLY A 392 -29.84 -4.79 -3.80
C GLY A 392 -30.11 -3.29 -3.97
N GLU A 393 -30.69 -2.62 -2.97
CA GLU A 393 -30.91 -1.18 -2.97
C GLU A 393 -29.87 -0.44 -2.12
N ARG A 394 -29.49 0.76 -2.56
CA ARG A 394 -28.59 1.68 -1.85
C ARG A 394 -29.41 2.61 -0.94
N TYR A 395 -28.89 2.84 0.25
CA TYR A 395 -29.42 3.77 1.23
C TYR A 395 -28.31 4.73 1.66
N LEU A 396 -28.55 6.03 1.55
CA LEU A 396 -27.59 7.08 1.94
C LEU A 396 -27.81 7.56 3.39
N SER A 397 -28.87 7.05 4.05
CA SER A 397 -29.26 7.38 5.41
C SER A 397 -29.44 6.11 6.23
N GLU A 398 -28.82 6.05 7.41
CA GLU A 398 -29.00 4.93 8.33
C GLU A 398 -30.47 4.76 8.71
N GLY A 399 -31.22 5.85 8.88
CA GLY A 399 -32.63 5.79 9.25
C GLY A 399 -33.51 5.14 8.18
N GLU A 400 -33.26 5.45 6.91
CA GLU A 400 -33.99 4.85 5.77
C GLU A 400 -33.64 3.36 5.63
N TYR A 401 -32.36 3.03 5.76
CA TYR A 401 -31.87 1.66 5.77
C TYR A 401 -32.52 0.82 6.89
N GLN A 402 -32.55 1.33 8.13
CA GLN A 402 -33.17 0.61 9.26
C GLN A 402 -34.68 0.42 9.03
N ALA A 403 -35.37 1.45 8.54
CA ALA A 403 -36.79 1.33 8.21
C ALA A 403 -37.07 0.25 7.16
N ALA A 404 -36.20 0.12 6.14
CA ALA A 404 -36.32 -0.93 5.12
C ALA A 404 -36.04 -2.33 5.67
N ARG A 405 -35.06 -2.48 6.57
CA ARG A 405 -34.78 -3.74 7.26
C ARG A 405 -35.95 -4.20 8.12
N ASP A 406 -36.50 -3.31 8.94
CA ASP A 406 -37.61 -3.62 9.84
C ASP A 406 -38.86 -4.03 9.08
N GLN A 407 -39.17 -3.34 7.97
CA GLN A 407 -40.28 -3.72 7.08
C GLN A 407 -40.11 -5.12 6.48
N THR A 408 -38.87 -5.51 6.14
CA THR A 408 -38.58 -6.84 5.58
C THR A 408 -38.75 -7.93 6.65
N ALA A 409 -38.25 -7.68 7.87
CA ALA A 409 -38.41 -8.60 9.00
C ALA A 409 -39.89 -8.84 9.35
N ASN A 410 -40.68 -7.76 9.44
CA ASN A 410 -42.12 -7.84 9.71
C ASN A 410 -42.90 -8.61 8.64
N LYS A 411 -42.48 -8.54 7.36
CA LYS A 411 -43.08 -9.34 6.26
C LYS A 411 -42.72 -10.82 6.34
N ALA A 412 -41.54 -11.17 6.85
CA ALA A 412 -41.12 -12.56 7.02
C ALA A 412 -41.85 -13.27 8.18
N GLU A 413 -42.27 -12.52 9.20
CA GLU A 413 -43.01 -13.03 10.36
C GLU A 413 -44.54 -13.09 10.16
N ALA A 414 -45.07 -12.52 9.07
CA ALA A 414 -46.48 -12.61 8.75
C ALA A 414 -46.89 -14.08 8.49
N PRO A 415 -47.94 -14.61 9.15
CA PRO A 415 -48.36 -15.99 8.97
C PRO A 415 -48.74 -16.23 7.51
N LYS A 416 -48.14 -17.25 6.90
CA LYS A 416 -48.52 -17.73 5.57
C LYS A 416 -49.93 -18.33 5.69
N THR A 417 -50.94 -17.54 5.36
CA THR A 417 -52.35 -17.93 5.31
C THR A 417 -52.64 -18.90 4.19
#